data_AF-A0AAX3AJH0-F1
#
_entry.id   AF-A0AAX3AJH0-F1
#
_cell.length_a   1.000
_cell.length_b   1.000
_cell.length_c   1.000
_cell.angle_alpha   90.00
_cell.angle_beta   90.00
_cell.angle_gamma   90.00
#
_symmetry.space_group_name_H-M   'P 1'
#
loop_
_entity.id
_entity.type
_entity.pdbx_description
1 polymer ?
#
loop_
_entity_poly.entity_id
_entity_poly.type
_entity_poly.pdbx_seq_one_letter_code
_entity_poly.pdbx_strand_id
1 'polypeptide(L)'
;MDDRNSTGTPRSGSHVGERAVGHERSRMTSVLDVAMTIHTVFAALWTGGTLVVAGAVIPAARSELLNTDGLALVARRFRYLTAASVLLLLFSGGHLAGTLYTAETLQTTGRGNLVLAMVGLWLVLAIVLFFGFRRLSGSRSNRSAAAAATNARPWFLGASVVSIALLVVAGLL
;
A
#
# COMPACT_ATOMS: atom_id res chain seq x y z
N MET A 1 -3.54 77.84 31.64
CA MET A 1 -4.46 77.91 30.48
C MET A 1 -3.95 76.88 29.48
N ASP A 2 -4.34 75.62 29.61
CA ASP A 2 -5.62 75.06 29.11
C ASP A 2 -5.72 75.25 27.58
N ASP A 3 -5.81 74.23 26.73
CA ASP A 3 -6.89 73.25 26.72
C ASP A 3 -6.58 71.92 26.00
N ARG A 4 -7.41 70.93 26.37
CA ARG A 4 -7.51 69.54 25.91
C ARG A 4 -8.34 69.43 24.61
N ASN A 5 -7.98 68.52 23.70
CA ASN A 5 -8.89 67.72 22.84
C ASN A 5 -8.02 66.89 21.85
N SER A 6 -8.28 65.66 21.41
CA SER A 6 -9.36 64.71 21.60
C SER A 6 -8.94 63.35 21.01
N THR A 7 -9.37 62.28 21.67
CA THR A 7 -9.87 61.00 21.11
C THR A 7 -9.16 60.31 19.94
N GLY A 8 -8.80 59.04 20.17
CA GLY A 8 -8.69 58.07 19.08
C GLY A 8 -8.12 56.72 19.49
N THR A 9 -8.82 55.94 20.34
CA THR A 9 -8.59 54.49 20.40
C THR A 9 -9.24 53.82 19.19
N PRO A 10 -8.53 53.03 18.37
CA PRO A 10 -9.19 52.05 17.51
C PRO A 10 -9.38 50.76 18.31
N ARG A 11 -10.65 50.44 18.59
CA ARG A 11 -11.07 49.13 19.08
C ARG A 11 -10.95 48.11 17.93
N SER A 12 -10.32 47.00 18.25
CA SER A 12 -10.70 45.61 17.94
C SER A 12 -11.75 45.43 16.82
N GLY A 13 -11.33 44.82 15.71
CA GLY A 13 -12.25 44.44 14.63
C GLY A 13 -11.74 43.56 13.49
N SER A 14 -10.45 43.25 13.35
CA SER A 14 -9.95 42.56 12.14
C SER A 14 -9.63 41.06 12.29
N HIS A 15 -9.59 40.49 13.50
CA HIS A 15 -9.07 39.12 13.67
C HIS A 15 -10.08 37.98 13.48
N VAL A 16 -11.34 38.27 13.15
CA VAL A 16 -12.37 37.23 12.91
C VAL A 16 -12.47 36.88 11.42
N GLY A 17 -12.19 37.82 10.51
CA GLY A 17 -12.26 37.59 9.05
C GLY A 17 -11.07 36.80 8.48
N GLU A 18 -9.86 36.99 8.99
CA GLU A 18 -8.65 36.29 8.49
C GLU A 18 -8.62 34.81 8.87
N ARG A 19 -9.24 34.41 9.98
CA ARG A 19 -9.24 33.00 10.42
C ARG A 19 -10.19 32.13 9.59
N ALA A 20 -11.30 32.70 9.12
CA ALA A 20 -12.23 31.99 8.23
C ALA A 20 -11.63 31.80 6.82
N VAL A 21 -10.97 32.83 6.29
CA VAL A 21 -10.31 32.77 4.97
C VAL A 21 -9.03 31.92 4.99
N GLY A 22 -8.36 31.79 6.14
CA GLY A 22 -7.20 30.92 6.32
C GLY A 22 -7.52 29.41 6.38
N HIS A 23 -8.74 29.04 6.79
CA HIS A 23 -9.18 27.63 6.81
C HIS A 23 -9.70 27.15 5.44
N GLU A 24 -10.09 28.10 4.58
CA GLU A 24 -10.62 27.87 3.25
C GLU A 24 -9.61 28.22 2.14
N ARG A 25 -8.31 28.31 2.47
CA ARG A 25 -7.22 28.24 1.49
C ARG A 25 -7.04 26.77 1.06
N SER A 26 -8.06 26.30 0.36
CA SER A 26 -8.10 25.11 -0.47
C SER A 26 -7.36 23.88 0.07
N ARG A 27 -8.13 22.93 0.60
CA ARG A 27 -7.82 21.50 0.52
C ARG A 27 -7.77 21.07 -0.97
N MET A 28 -6.85 21.63 -1.74
CA MET A 28 -6.44 21.08 -3.01
C MET A 28 -5.61 19.85 -2.64
N THR A 29 -6.16 18.66 -2.88
CA THR A 29 -5.41 17.41 -2.80
C THR A 29 -4.14 17.58 -3.62
N SER A 30 -2.99 17.64 -2.95
CA SER A 30 -1.71 17.76 -3.64
C SER A 30 -1.43 16.46 -4.38
N VAL A 31 -0.54 16.51 -5.37
CA VAL A 31 -0.07 15.29 -6.06
C VAL A 31 0.55 14.30 -5.08
N LEU A 32 1.19 14.78 -4.02
CA LEU A 32 1.73 13.96 -2.94
C LEU A 32 0.62 13.24 -2.16
N ASP A 33 -0.47 13.93 -1.83
CA ASP A 33 -1.61 13.32 -1.13
C ASP A 33 -2.28 12.23 -1.98
N VAL A 34 -2.42 12.49 -3.28
CA VAL A 34 -2.95 11.52 -4.24
C VAL A 34 -2.02 10.31 -4.35
N ALA A 35 -0.72 10.53 -4.51
CA ALA A 35 0.27 9.46 -4.57
C ALA A 35 0.29 8.62 -3.28
N MET A 36 0.23 9.26 -2.11
CA MET A 36 0.16 8.59 -0.82
C MET A 36 -1.12 7.77 -0.67
N THR A 37 -2.27 8.31 -1.08
CA THR A 37 -3.55 7.61 -1.06
C THR A 37 -3.52 6.38 -1.96
N ILE A 38 -3.03 6.52 -3.20
CA ILE A 38 -2.89 5.40 -4.13
C ILE A 38 -1.92 4.36 -3.55
N HIS A 39 -0.77 4.79 -3.04
CA HIS A 39 0.24 3.88 -2.50
C HIS A 39 -0.32 3.05 -1.34
N THR A 40 -0.93 3.69 -0.36
CA THR A 40 -1.47 3.03 0.84
C THR A 40 -2.63 2.10 0.52
N VAL A 41 -3.57 2.50 -0.34
CA VAL A 41 -4.70 1.67 -0.74
C VAL A 41 -4.23 0.42 -1.48
N PHE A 42 -3.34 0.55 -2.47
CA PHE A 42 -2.83 -0.61 -3.20
C PHE A 42 -1.92 -1.50 -2.36
N ALA A 43 -1.16 -0.92 -1.42
CA ALA A 43 -0.37 -1.69 -0.46
C ALA A 43 -1.27 -2.55 0.42
N ALA A 44 -2.35 -1.97 0.96
CA ALA A 44 -3.33 -2.67 1.78
C ALA A 44 -4.10 -3.75 0.98
N LEU A 45 -4.57 -3.43 -0.22
CA LEU A 45 -5.28 -4.38 -1.07
C LEU A 45 -4.39 -5.57 -1.46
N TRP A 46 -3.13 -5.32 -1.77
CA TRP A 46 -2.23 -6.38 -2.22
C TRP A 46 -1.77 -7.29 -1.08
N THR A 47 -1.33 -6.71 0.04
CA THR A 47 -0.92 -7.46 1.24
C THR A 47 -2.12 -8.19 1.85
N GLY A 48 -3.26 -7.51 2.03
CA GLY A 48 -4.50 -8.11 2.53
C GLY A 48 -5.03 -9.22 1.61
N GLY A 49 -5.06 -8.98 0.29
CA GLY A 49 -5.44 -10.00 -0.69
C GLY A 49 -4.53 -11.22 -0.64
N THR A 50 -3.22 -11.03 -0.43
CA THR A 50 -2.26 -12.13 -0.24
C THR A 50 -2.61 -12.98 0.98
N LEU A 51 -2.91 -12.33 2.11
CA LEU A 51 -3.31 -13.03 3.34
C LEU A 51 -4.62 -13.80 3.15
N VAL A 52 -5.61 -13.22 2.48
CA VAL A 52 -6.88 -13.91 2.17
C VAL A 52 -6.64 -15.12 1.26
N VAL A 53 -5.81 -14.98 0.22
CA VAL A 53 -5.52 -16.10 -0.67
C VAL A 53 -4.80 -17.22 0.07
N ALA A 54 -3.79 -16.89 0.87
CA ALA A 54 -3.03 -17.89 1.61
C ALA A 54 -3.81 -18.54 2.77
N GLY A 55 -4.63 -17.76 3.48
CA GLY A 55 -5.35 -18.18 4.68
C GLY A 55 -6.73 -18.79 4.43
N ALA A 56 -7.41 -18.41 3.34
CA ALA A 56 -8.76 -18.89 3.02
C ALA A 56 -8.82 -19.66 1.69
N VAL A 57 -8.31 -19.07 0.59
CA VAL A 57 -8.48 -19.66 -0.75
C VAL A 57 -7.69 -20.95 -0.92
N ILE A 58 -6.40 -20.95 -0.55
CA ILE A 58 -5.53 -22.12 -0.68
C ILE A 58 -6.04 -23.27 0.23
N PRO A 59 -6.38 -23.06 1.51
CA PRO A 59 -6.97 -24.11 2.35
C PRO A 59 -8.31 -24.63 1.84
N ALA A 60 -9.19 -23.76 1.35
CA ALA A 60 -10.48 -24.17 0.79
C ALA A 60 -10.31 -25.05 -0.46
N ALA A 61 -9.40 -24.69 -1.36
CA ALA A 61 -9.07 -25.50 -2.53
C ALA A 61 -8.42 -26.85 -2.17
N ARG A 62 -7.61 -26.90 -1.11
CA ARG A 62 -7.02 -28.14 -0.60
C ARG A 62 -8.05 -29.07 0.05
N SER A 63 -9.11 -28.50 0.61
CA SER A 63 -10.21 -29.23 1.25
C SER A 63 -11.33 -29.58 0.25
N GLU A 64 -11.08 -29.41 -1.05
CA GLU A 64 -12.03 -29.67 -2.14
C GLU A 64 -13.33 -28.84 -2.09
N LEU A 65 -13.34 -27.77 -1.29
CA LEU A 65 -14.46 -26.81 -1.21
C LEU A 65 -14.51 -25.86 -2.41
N LEU A 66 -13.41 -25.76 -3.17
CA LEU A 66 -13.32 -24.98 -4.40
C LEU A 66 -12.97 -25.89 -5.58
N ASN A 67 -13.81 -25.87 -6.61
CA ASN A 67 -13.54 -26.56 -7.86
C ASN A 67 -12.43 -25.86 -8.67
N THR A 68 -11.95 -26.54 -9.71
CA THR A 68 -10.84 -26.06 -10.54
C THR A 68 -11.12 -24.72 -11.21
N ASP A 69 -12.33 -24.52 -11.73
CA ASP A 69 -12.72 -23.29 -12.42
C ASP A 69 -12.80 -22.10 -11.48
N GLY A 70 -13.36 -22.29 -10.29
CA GLY A 70 -13.42 -21.29 -9.23
C GLY A 70 -12.02 -20.89 -8.76
N LEU A 71 -11.13 -21.86 -8.53
CA LEU A 71 -9.74 -21.58 -8.18
C LEU A 71 -9.02 -20.82 -9.32
N ALA A 72 -9.22 -21.21 -10.57
CA ALA A 72 -8.62 -20.55 -11.72
C ALA A 72 -9.11 -19.11 -11.88
N LEU A 73 -10.41 -18.86 -11.63
CA LEU A 73 -10.99 -17.53 -11.64
C LEU A 73 -10.33 -16.65 -10.57
N VAL A 74 -10.33 -17.09 -9.31
CA VAL A 74 -9.72 -16.35 -8.20
C VAL A 74 -8.24 -16.09 -8.45
N ALA A 75 -7.48 -17.11 -8.85
CA ALA A 75 -6.06 -16.97 -9.16
C ALA A 75 -5.80 -15.97 -10.28
N ARG A 76 -6.65 -15.94 -11.31
CA ARG A 76 -6.55 -14.98 -12.42
C ARG A 76 -6.83 -13.56 -11.97
N ARG A 77 -7.89 -13.32 -11.19
CA ARG A 77 -8.23 -11.98 -10.69
C ARG A 77 -7.16 -11.46 -9.73
N PHE A 78 -6.69 -12.32 -8.82
CA PHE A 78 -5.63 -11.96 -7.91
C PHE A 78 -4.29 -11.68 -8.63
N ARG A 79 -4.01 -12.38 -9.74
CA ARG A 79 -2.85 -12.07 -10.60
C ARG A 79 -2.97 -10.69 -11.25
N TYR A 80 -4.14 -10.29 -11.73
CA TYR A 80 -4.35 -8.93 -12.26
C TYR A 80 -4.18 -7.88 -11.15
N LEU A 81 -4.76 -8.11 -9.98
CA LEU A 81 -4.57 -7.24 -8.81
C LEU A 81 -3.08 -7.12 -8.46
N THR A 82 -2.35 -8.23 -8.44
CA THR A 82 -0.91 -8.25 -8.15
C THR A 82 -0.14 -7.45 -9.19
N ALA A 83 -0.39 -7.65 -10.48
CA ALA A 83 0.29 -6.91 -11.55
C ALA A 83 0.02 -5.40 -11.45
N ALA A 84 -1.25 -5.00 -11.24
CA ALA A 84 -1.62 -3.61 -11.04
C ALA A 84 -0.96 -3.01 -9.80
N SER A 85 -0.96 -3.73 -8.68
CA SER A 85 -0.39 -3.28 -7.41
C SER A 85 1.13 -3.11 -7.50
N VAL A 86 1.85 -4.06 -8.11
CA VAL A 86 3.30 -3.95 -8.33
C VAL A 86 3.62 -2.66 -9.09
N LEU A 87 2.93 -2.40 -10.21
CA LEU A 87 3.19 -1.19 -11.00
C LEU A 87 2.81 0.10 -10.24
N LEU A 88 1.61 0.15 -9.66
CA LEU A 88 1.13 1.34 -8.96
C LEU A 88 1.97 1.65 -7.72
N LEU A 89 2.42 0.64 -6.97
CA LEU A 89 3.31 0.81 -5.82
C LEU A 89 4.72 1.25 -6.25
N LEU A 90 5.23 0.75 -7.37
CA LEU A 90 6.51 1.20 -7.91
C LEU A 90 6.45 2.70 -8.27
N PHE A 91 5.43 3.13 -9.01
CA PHE A 91 5.31 4.52 -9.44
C PHE A 91 4.99 5.46 -8.29
N SER A 92 3.98 5.12 -7.46
CA SER A 92 3.60 5.97 -6.31
C SER A 92 4.68 5.98 -5.25
N GLY A 93 5.27 4.84 -4.90
CA GLY A 93 6.34 4.72 -3.92
C GLY A 93 7.64 5.37 -4.39
N GLY A 94 7.99 5.19 -5.67
CA GLY A 94 9.12 5.88 -6.28
C GLY A 94 8.95 7.41 -6.29
N HIS A 95 7.74 7.90 -6.59
CA HIS A 95 7.44 9.33 -6.52
C HIS A 95 7.55 9.87 -5.09
N LEU A 96 6.97 9.18 -4.10
CA LEU A 96 7.07 9.56 -2.68
C LEU A 96 8.52 9.52 -2.18
N ALA A 97 9.27 8.46 -2.48
CA ALA A 97 10.66 8.33 -2.07
C ALA A 97 11.55 9.41 -2.71
N GLY A 98 11.38 9.67 -4.01
CA GLY A 98 12.16 10.67 -4.72
C GLY A 98 11.81 12.12 -4.40
N THR A 99 10.66 12.38 -3.77
CA THR A 99 10.25 13.72 -3.33
C THR A 99 10.54 13.97 -1.85
N LEU A 100 10.45 12.94 -1.01
CA LEU A 100 10.61 13.06 0.44
C LEU A 100 12.03 12.76 0.92
N TYR A 101 12.83 12.04 0.13
CA TYR A 101 14.17 11.61 0.54
C TYR A 101 15.24 11.91 -0.52
N THR A 102 16.44 12.17 -0.04
CA THR A 102 17.68 12.17 -0.83
C THR A 102 18.37 10.81 -0.75
N ALA A 103 19.28 10.51 -1.68
CA ALA A 103 20.05 9.26 -1.65
C ALA A 103 20.85 9.07 -0.35
N GLU A 104 21.32 10.17 0.24
CA GLU A 104 22.02 10.19 1.52
C GLU A 104 21.07 9.88 2.67
N THR A 105 19.95 10.61 2.77
CA THR A 105 19.00 10.43 3.88
C THR A 105 18.31 9.06 3.87
N LEU A 106 18.17 8.42 2.70
CA LEU A 106 17.70 7.03 2.60
C LEU A 106 18.63 6.04 3.30
N GLN A 107 19.94 6.27 3.26
CA GLN A 107 20.95 5.32 3.76
C GLN A 107 21.41 5.65 5.18
N THR A 108 21.37 6.92 5.57
CA THR A 108 21.94 7.39 6.84
C THR A 108 20.90 7.55 7.95
N THR A 109 19.60 7.53 7.64
CA THR A 109 18.54 7.74 8.63
C THR A 109 17.76 6.45 8.95
N GLY A 110 17.24 6.35 10.18
CA GLY A 110 16.40 5.23 10.59
C GLY A 110 15.15 5.07 9.71
N ARG A 111 14.46 6.18 9.41
CA ARG A 111 13.28 6.18 8.52
C ARG A 111 13.64 5.80 7.08
N GLY A 112 14.76 6.30 6.56
CA GLY A 112 15.26 5.94 5.24
C GLY A 112 15.52 4.43 5.09
N ASN A 113 16.16 3.82 6.09
CA ASN A 113 16.41 2.38 6.11
C ASN A 113 15.11 1.55 6.15
N LEU A 114 14.06 2.04 6.81
CA LEU A 114 12.74 1.41 6.76
C LEU A 114 12.13 1.47 5.35
N VAL A 115 12.27 2.58 4.64
CA VAL A 115 11.84 2.69 3.23
C VAL A 115 12.59 1.69 2.36
N LEU A 116 13.93 1.59 2.51
CA LEU A 116 14.74 0.63 1.76
C LEU A 116 14.33 -0.83 2.07
N ALA A 117 14.09 -1.15 3.34
CA ALA A 117 13.57 -2.45 3.74
C ALA A 117 12.19 -2.73 3.12
N MET A 118 11.30 -1.74 3.09
CA MET A 118 9.98 -1.84 2.48
C MET A 118 10.07 -2.10 0.97
N VAL A 119 10.97 -1.41 0.25
CA VAL A 119 11.22 -1.65 -1.18
C VAL A 119 11.77 -3.07 -1.42
N GLY A 120 12.71 -3.51 -0.59
CA GLY A 120 13.24 -4.88 -0.65
C GLY A 120 12.16 -5.93 -0.44
N LEU A 121 11.34 -5.78 0.60
CA LEU A 121 10.22 -6.68 0.90
C LEU A 121 9.16 -6.66 -0.20
N TRP A 122 8.88 -5.51 -0.80
CA TRP A 122 7.97 -5.36 -1.93
C TRP A 122 8.44 -6.19 -3.15
N LEU A 123 9.74 -6.13 -3.48
CA LEU A 123 10.33 -6.98 -4.53
C LEU A 123 10.25 -8.47 -4.19
N VAL A 124 10.60 -8.83 -2.96
CA VAL A 124 10.52 -10.22 -2.49
C VAL A 124 9.09 -10.76 -2.61
N LEU A 125 8.09 -9.98 -2.19
CA LEU A 125 6.68 -10.37 -2.31
C LEU A 125 6.29 -10.63 -3.76
N ALA A 126 6.68 -9.73 -4.68
CA ALA A 126 6.40 -9.89 -6.11
C ALA A 126 7.02 -11.18 -6.68
N ILE A 127 8.28 -11.47 -6.33
CA ILE A 127 8.99 -12.68 -6.77
C ILE A 127 8.32 -13.94 -6.21
N VAL A 128 8.04 -13.97 -4.91
CA VAL A 128 7.42 -15.13 -4.24
C VAL A 128 6.04 -15.41 -4.84
N LEU A 129 5.21 -14.38 -5.05
CA LEU A 129 3.90 -14.53 -5.68
C LEU A 129 4.00 -14.99 -7.13
N PHE A 130 4.99 -14.50 -7.89
CA PHE A 130 5.22 -14.97 -9.27
C PHE A 130 5.47 -16.48 -9.32
N PHE A 131 6.31 -17.02 -8.43
CA PHE A 131 6.52 -18.47 -8.32
C PHE A 131 5.28 -19.21 -7.81
N GLY A 132 4.55 -18.64 -6.84
CA GLY A 132 3.27 -19.18 -6.37
C GLY A 132 2.24 -19.32 -7.47
N PHE A 133 2.08 -18.28 -8.31
CA PHE A 133 1.19 -18.31 -9.47
C PHE A 133 1.65 -19.30 -10.53
N ARG A 134 2.96 -19.38 -10.82
CA ARG A 134 3.50 -20.39 -11.73
C ARG A 134 3.18 -21.81 -11.25
N ARG A 135 3.19 -22.05 -9.94
CA ARG A 135 2.84 -23.35 -9.37
C ARG A 135 1.35 -23.64 -9.40
N LEU A 136 0.49 -22.62 -9.29
CA LEU A 136 -0.97 -22.74 -9.47
C LEU A 136 -1.36 -23.01 -10.93
N SER A 137 -0.72 -22.34 -11.91
CA SER A 137 -1.02 -22.55 -13.34
C SER A 137 -0.19 -23.66 -13.99
N GLY A 138 0.87 -24.10 -13.33
CA GLY A 138 1.84 -25.05 -13.86
C GLY A 138 1.40 -26.49 -13.65
N SER A 139 0.45 -26.96 -14.48
CA SER A 139 0.52 -28.27 -15.16
C SER A 139 -0.86 -28.76 -15.61
N ARG A 140 -0.94 -29.15 -16.89
CA ARG A 140 -1.79 -30.19 -17.51
C ARG A 140 -3.28 -30.19 -17.14
N SER A 141 -4.12 -30.23 -18.17
CA SER A 141 -5.58 -30.35 -18.21
C SER A 141 -6.25 -31.40 -17.29
N ASN A 142 -5.51 -32.12 -16.45
CA ASN A 142 -6.01 -33.21 -15.60
C ASN A 142 -5.54 -33.14 -14.12
N ARG A 143 -4.98 -32.02 -13.63
CA ARG A 143 -4.54 -31.90 -12.23
C ARG A 143 -5.61 -31.23 -11.36
N SER A 144 -6.05 -31.92 -10.30
CA SER A 144 -7.06 -31.43 -9.34
C SER A 144 -6.64 -30.10 -8.68
N ALA A 145 -7.63 -29.24 -8.41
CA ALA A 145 -7.47 -27.97 -7.69
C ALA A 145 -6.71 -28.14 -6.36
N ALA A 146 -6.97 -29.23 -5.64
CA ALA A 146 -6.33 -29.55 -4.37
C ALA A 146 -4.82 -29.81 -4.52
N ALA A 147 -4.42 -30.49 -5.61
CA ALA A 147 -3.01 -30.76 -5.90
C ALA A 147 -2.27 -29.48 -6.30
N ALA A 148 -2.88 -28.60 -7.10
CA ALA A 148 -2.30 -27.31 -7.44
C ALA A 148 -2.13 -26.42 -6.21
N ALA A 149 -3.17 -26.34 -5.37
CA ALA A 149 -3.15 -25.56 -4.13
C ALA A 149 -2.13 -26.08 -3.11
N THR A 150 -2.01 -27.41 -2.96
CA THR A 150 -1.00 -28.03 -2.07
C THR A 150 0.43 -27.70 -2.50
N ASN A 151 0.69 -27.73 -3.80
CA ASN A 151 1.98 -27.39 -4.37
C ASN A 151 2.33 -25.90 -4.24
N ALA A 152 1.33 -25.01 -4.37
CA ALA A 152 1.52 -23.57 -4.27
C ALA A 152 1.60 -23.05 -2.83
N ARG A 153 1.04 -23.80 -1.86
CA ARG A 153 0.97 -23.44 -0.44
C ARG A 153 2.25 -22.84 0.16
N PRO A 154 3.45 -23.45 0.03
CA PRO A 154 4.65 -22.89 0.67
C PRO A 154 4.97 -21.47 0.17
N TRP A 155 4.73 -21.19 -1.11
CA TRP A 155 4.95 -19.86 -1.69
C TRP A 155 3.95 -18.84 -1.14
N PHE A 156 2.66 -19.19 -1.05
CA PHE A 156 1.64 -18.28 -0.48
C PHE A 156 1.80 -18.06 1.02
N LEU A 157 2.31 -19.05 1.76
CA LEU A 157 2.69 -18.87 3.16
C LEU A 157 3.89 -17.92 3.31
N GLY A 158 4.94 -18.12 2.50
CA GLY A 158 6.07 -17.18 2.46
C GLY A 158 5.60 -15.76 2.11
N ALA A 159 4.73 -15.62 1.12
CA ALA A 159 4.14 -14.34 0.74
C ALA A 159 3.32 -13.70 1.88
N SER A 160 2.67 -14.51 2.72
CA SER A 160 1.93 -14.01 3.89
C SER A 160 2.87 -13.44 4.94
N VAL A 161 3.97 -14.13 5.23
CA VAL A 161 5.00 -13.63 6.17
C VAL A 161 5.58 -12.31 5.67
N VAL A 162 5.91 -12.23 4.38
CA VAL A 162 6.42 -10.99 3.76
C VAL A 162 5.37 -9.88 3.78
N SER A 163 4.08 -10.20 3.56
CA SER A 163 2.98 -9.24 3.64
C SER A 163 2.81 -8.67 5.05
N ILE A 164 2.90 -9.51 6.09
CA ILE A 164 2.86 -9.06 7.49
C ILE A 164 4.07 -8.18 7.79
N ALA A 165 5.28 -8.58 7.35
CA ALA A 165 6.47 -7.76 7.53
C ALA A 165 6.33 -6.39 6.86
N LEU A 166 5.77 -6.31 5.65
CA LEU A 166 5.46 -5.05 4.97
C LEU A 166 4.50 -4.17 5.77
N LEU A 167 3.43 -4.75 6.32
CA LEU A 167 2.46 -4.01 7.14
C LEU A 167 3.10 -3.47 8.44
N VAL A 168 3.98 -4.26 9.07
CA VAL A 168 4.73 -3.84 10.26
C VAL A 168 5.68 -2.69 9.91
N VAL A 169 6.48 -2.84 8.84
CA VAL A 169 7.41 -1.78 8.41
C VAL A 169 6.65 -0.51 8.05
N ALA A 170 5.53 -0.61 7.33
CA ALA A 170 4.68 0.53 7.00
C ALA A 170 4.08 1.20 8.24
N GLY A 171 3.71 0.44 9.28
CA GLY A 171 3.20 1.00 10.53
C GLY A 171 4.26 1.69 11.41
N LEU A 172 5.53 1.39 11.19
CA LEU A 172 6.67 2.04 11.87
C LEU A 172 7.14 3.32 11.16
N LEU A 173 6.64 3.57 9.93
CA LEU A 173 7.04 4.67 9.04
C LEU A 173 6.21 5.93 9.28
#